data_AF-A0A938X6L8-F1
#
_entry.id   AF-A0A938X6L8-F1
#
_cell.length_a   1.000
_cell.length_b   1.000
_cell.length_c   1.000
_cell.angle_alpha   90.00
_cell.angle_beta   90.00
_cell.angle_gamma   90.00
#
_symmetry.space_group_name_H-M   'P 1'
#
loop_
_entity.id
_entity.type
_entity.pdbx_description
1 polymer ?
#
loop_
_entity_poly.entity_id
_entity_poly.type
_entity_poly.pdbx_seq_one_letter_code
_entity_poly.pdbx_strand_id
1 'polypeptide(L)'
;MSECSHNCASCSENCGERTAPESMLAPENPHSNVRKVIGIVSGKGGVGKSLVTSMLAVLMRRKGYETAILDADITGPSIPKIFHLTERATGSEEGIFPVQSKLGTKVMSINLLLPDETEPVVWRGPVIGNAVTQFWSDVMWGDVDFMFVDMPPGTGDVPLTVFQSLPVDGIIVVTSPQDLVSMIVGKAVKMAQKMNVPILGVVENYSYLACPDCGKHISVFGESHVEEAAEKYGLPVLAKLPIDPAVAAACDSGMIELFDGDWLDGTVEMLEKL
;
A
#
# COMPACT_ATOMS: atom_id res chain seq x y z
N MET A 1 -39.68 18.66 -37.24
CA MET A 1 -38.60 19.46 -36.64
C MET A 1 -39.09 19.92 -35.29
N SER A 2 -38.72 19.19 -34.25
CA SER A 2 -39.05 19.49 -32.86
C SER A 2 -37.75 19.93 -32.20
N GLU A 3 -37.70 21.21 -31.82
CA GLU A 3 -36.61 21.80 -31.05
C GLU A 3 -36.58 21.17 -29.65
N CYS A 4 -35.52 20.44 -29.34
CA CYS A 4 -35.19 20.07 -27.97
C CYS A 4 -34.55 21.28 -27.29
N SER A 5 -35.24 21.87 -26.31
CA SER A 5 -34.61 22.78 -25.36
C SER A 5 -33.81 21.95 -24.34
N HIS A 6 -32.53 22.29 -24.17
CA HIS A 6 -31.56 21.61 -23.30
C HIS A 6 -31.81 21.81 -21.80
N ASN A 7 -33.04 21.57 -21.33
CA ASN A 7 -33.40 21.61 -19.92
C ASN A 7 -33.86 20.22 -19.45
N CYS A 8 -32.90 19.41 -19.00
CA CYS A 8 -33.12 18.03 -18.57
C CYS A 8 -33.83 17.88 -17.20
N ALA A 9 -34.42 18.94 -16.65
CA ALA A 9 -35.10 18.89 -15.36
C ALA A 9 -36.54 18.34 -15.41
N SER A 10 -37.14 18.19 -16.60
CA SER A 10 -38.55 17.79 -16.75
C SER A 10 -38.81 16.67 -17.76
N CYS A 11 -37.78 15.95 -18.21
CA CYS A 11 -37.97 14.80 -19.09
C CYS A 11 -38.30 13.54 -18.27
N SER A 12 -39.56 13.11 -18.33
CA SER A 12 -40.07 11.85 -17.78
C SER A 12 -40.13 10.72 -18.82
N GLU A 13 -39.35 10.83 -19.90
CA GLU A 13 -39.16 9.72 -20.83
C GLU A 13 -38.17 8.71 -20.28
N ASN A 14 -38.58 7.44 -20.34
CA ASN A 14 -37.85 6.31 -19.79
C ASN A 14 -36.69 5.96 -20.75
N CYS A 15 -35.56 6.68 -20.63
CA CYS A 15 -34.35 6.39 -21.39
C CYS A 15 -33.77 5.04 -20.96
N GLY A 16 -33.80 4.05 -21.87
CA GLY A 16 -33.22 2.72 -21.69
C GLY A 16 -31.69 2.67 -21.59
N GLU A 17 -31.02 3.82 -21.56
CA GLU A 17 -29.56 3.98 -21.47
C GLU A 17 -29.03 4.17 -20.05
N ARG A 18 -29.83 3.85 -19.01
CA ARG A 18 -29.27 3.62 -17.67
C ARG A 18 -28.61 2.24 -17.62
N THR A 19 -27.59 2.05 -18.45
CA THR A 19 -26.64 0.95 -18.33
C THR A 19 -25.96 1.02 -16.96
N ALA A 20 -25.60 -0.16 -16.42
CA ALA A 20 -25.07 -0.44 -15.08
C ALA A 20 -24.19 0.68 -14.48
N PRO A 21 -24.15 0.84 -13.13
CA PRO A 21 -23.25 1.81 -12.50
C PRO A 21 -21.85 1.64 -13.09
N GLU A 22 -21.34 2.69 -13.75
CA GLU A 22 -19.99 2.71 -14.28
C GLU A 22 -19.05 2.28 -13.14
N SER A 23 -18.23 1.26 -13.41
CA SER A 23 -17.22 0.83 -12.47
C SER A 23 -16.36 2.04 -12.13
N MET A 24 -16.24 2.37 -10.84
CA MET A 24 -15.38 3.46 -10.38
C MET A 24 -13.88 3.12 -10.52
N LEU A 25 -13.58 1.88 -10.94
CA LEU A 25 -12.24 1.41 -11.20
C LEU A 25 -11.63 2.13 -12.41
N ALA A 26 -10.41 2.61 -12.22
CA ALA A 26 -9.61 3.15 -13.29
C ALA A 26 -9.14 2.02 -14.22
N PRO A 27 -9.08 2.27 -15.54
CA PRO A 27 -8.55 1.30 -16.47
C PRO A 27 -7.07 1.05 -16.17
N GLU A 28 -6.67 -0.21 -16.09
CA GLU A 28 -5.26 -0.58 -16.04
C GLU A 28 -4.57 -0.20 -17.36
N ASN A 29 -3.29 0.15 -17.31
CA ASN A 29 -2.50 0.42 -18.50
C ASN A 29 -2.52 -0.81 -19.47
N PRO A 30 -2.69 -0.63 -20.79
CA PRO A 30 -2.76 -1.73 -21.75
C PRO A 30 -1.55 -2.68 -21.79
N HIS A 31 -0.39 -2.22 -21.31
CA HIS A 31 0.84 -3.00 -21.23
C HIS A 31 1.07 -3.62 -19.85
N SER A 32 0.04 -3.63 -18.99
CA SER A 32 0.09 -4.19 -17.64
C SER A 32 -0.88 -5.34 -17.47
N ASN A 33 -0.51 -6.24 -16.57
CA ASN A 33 -1.33 -7.36 -16.13
C ASN A 33 -0.99 -7.65 -14.67
N VAL A 34 -1.65 -6.92 -13.77
CA VAL A 34 -1.48 -7.04 -12.32
C VAL A 34 -2.50 -8.01 -11.75
N ARG A 35 -2.04 -9.14 -11.21
CA ARG A 35 -2.90 -10.23 -10.73
C ARG A 35 -3.51 -9.99 -9.37
N LYS A 36 -2.71 -9.48 -8.42
CA LYS A 36 -3.13 -9.21 -7.04
C LYS A 36 -2.70 -7.82 -6.59
N VAL A 37 -3.62 -7.04 -6.06
CA VAL A 37 -3.38 -5.71 -5.48
C VAL A 37 -3.65 -5.72 -3.99
N ILE A 38 -2.58 -5.57 -3.19
CA ILE A 38 -2.62 -5.61 -1.73
C ILE A 38 -2.38 -4.21 -1.17
N GLY A 39 -3.37 -3.64 -0.49
CA GLY A 39 -3.24 -2.33 0.16
C GLY A 39 -2.60 -2.46 1.54
N ILE A 40 -1.53 -1.71 1.81
CA ILE A 40 -0.90 -1.65 3.13
C ILE A 40 -1.33 -0.34 3.81
N VAL A 41 -2.07 -0.44 4.92
CA VAL A 41 -2.66 0.73 5.60
C VAL A 41 -2.16 0.84 7.05
N SER A 42 -2.16 2.05 7.60
CA SER A 42 -1.91 2.27 9.03
C SER A 42 -2.83 3.36 9.60
N GLY A 43 -3.03 3.37 10.92
CA GLY A 43 -3.83 4.42 11.57
C GLY A 43 -3.09 5.73 11.82
N LYS A 44 -1.76 5.70 11.89
CA LYS A 44 -0.88 6.87 12.06
C LYS A 44 0.42 6.70 11.27
N GLY A 45 1.14 7.81 11.10
CA GLY A 45 2.50 7.81 10.56
C GLY A 45 3.50 7.22 11.56
N GLY A 46 4.62 6.70 11.05
CA GLY A 46 5.74 6.23 11.88
C GLY A 46 5.64 4.81 12.44
N VAL A 47 4.60 4.04 12.12
CA VAL A 47 4.49 2.62 12.53
C VAL A 47 5.34 1.65 11.70
N GLY A 48 6.07 2.15 10.69
CA GLY A 48 6.86 1.32 9.78
C GLY A 48 6.05 0.62 8.69
N LYS A 49 4.93 1.23 8.27
CA LYS A 49 4.10 0.77 7.14
C LYS A 49 4.92 0.52 5.86
N SER A 50 5.67 1.53 5.40
CA SER A 50 6.51 1.44 4.19
C SER A 50 7.63 0.40 4.32
N LEU A 51 8.13 0.18 5.53
CA LEU A 51 9.06 -0.90 5.83
C LEU A 51 8.40 -2.27 5.60
N VAL A 52 7.23 -2.51 6.20
CA VAL A 52 6.47 -3.75 6.00
C VAL A 52 6.12 -3.95 4.52
N THR A 53 5.69 -2.90 3.82
CA THR A 53 5.43 -2.93 2.37
C THR A 53 6.67 -3.41 1.60
N SER A 54 7.84 -2.82 1.90
CA SER A 54 9.10 -3.16 1.24
C SER A 54 9.53 -4.59 1.54
N MET A 55 9.42 -5.03 2.79
CA MET A 55 9.79 -6.39 3.19
C MET A 55 8.90 -7.44 2.53
N LEU A 56 7.57 -7.23 2.47
CA LEU A 56 6.65 -8.13 1.78
C LEU A 56 6.99 -8.25 0.29
N ALA A 57 7.23 -7.12 -0.39
CA ALA A 57 7.62 -7.12 -1.80
C ALA A 57 8.94 -7.86 -2.04
N VAL A 58 9.94 -7.66 -1.17
CA VAL A 58 11.23 -8.37 -1.24
C VAL A 58 11.05 -9.88 -1.01
N LEU A 59 10.27 -10.29 -0.02
CA LEU A 59 10.06 -11.71 0.26
C LEU A 59 9.28 -12.41 -0.85
N MET A 60 8.24 -11.80 -1.39
CA MET A 60 7.53 -12.33 -2.56
C MET A 60 8.47 -12.41 -3.78
N ARG A 61 9.34 -11.42 -3.98
CA ARG A 61 10.35 -11.46 -5.04
C ARG A 61 11.34 -12.61 -4.86
N ARG A 62 11.80 -12.85 -3.62
CA ARG A 62 12.68 -13.99 -3.28
C ARG A 62 12.04 -15.35 -3.52
N LYS A 63 10.70 -15.44 -3.46
CA LYS A 63 9.92 -16.64 -3.82
C LYS A 63 9.78 -16.82 -5.34
N GLY A 64 10.20 -15.84 -6.14
CA GLY A 64 10.17 -15.90 -7.60
C GLY A 64 8.97 -15.23 -8.26
N TYR A 65 8.15 -14.50 -7.50
CA TYR A 65 7.03 -13.73 -8.04
C TYR A 65 7.50 -12.40 -8.65
N GLU A 66 6.77 -11.92 -9.66
CA GLU A 66 6.93 -10.56 -10.17
C GLU A 66 6.21 -9.58 -9.23
N THR A 67 6.95 -8.66 -8.62
CA THR A 67 6.43 -7.77 -7.58
C THR A 67 6.51 -6.30 -7.99
N ALA A 68 5.52 -5.54 -7.52
CA ALA A 68 5.49 -4.10 -7.69
C ALA A 68 5.14 -3.39 -6.38
N ILE A 69 5.63 -2.16 -6.21
CA ILE A 69 5.22 -1.25 -5.16
C ILE A 69 4.70 0.04 -5.80
N LEU A 70 3.47 0.40 -5.46
CA LEU A 70 2.86 1.69 -5.77
C LEU A 70 2.85 2.53 -4.50
N ASP A 71 3.73 3.51 -4.42
CA ASP A 71 3.90 4.37 -3.25
C ASP A 71 2.92 5.55 -3.31
N ALA A 72 1.93 5.53 -2.42
CA ALA A 72 0.94 6.59 -2.23
C ALA A 72 1.23 7.46 -0.99
N ASP A 73 2.28 7.16 -0.21
CA ASP A 73 2.65 7.87 1.00
C ASP A 73 3.76 8.89 0.75
N ILE A 74 3.38 10.01 0.14
CA ILE A 74 4.29 11.13 -0.18
C ILE A 74 4.84 11.82 1.09
N THR A 75 4.22 11.60 2.26
CA THR A 75 4.54 12.32 3.50
C THR A 75 5.62 11.66 4.35
N GLY A 76 5.98 10.41 4.05
CA GLY A 76 6.96 9.62 4.80
C GLY A 76 8.32 9.49 4.09
N PRO A 77 9.31 8.84 4.76
CA PRO A 77 10.49 8.36 4.06
C PRO A 77 10.06 7.40 2.93
N SER A 78 10.48 7.70 1.70
CA SER A 78 9.90 7.10 0.50
C SER A 78 10.42 5.69 0.23
N ILE A 79 9.58 4.84 -0.37
CA ILE A 79 9.97 3.53 -0.89
C ILE A 79 11.22 3.63 -1.78
N PRO A 80 11.35 4.61 -2.70
CA PRO A 80 12.59 4.87 -3.44
C PRO A 80 13.86 4.89 -2.59
N LYS A 81 13.84 5.56 -1.43
CA LYS A 81 15.00 5.64 -0.53
C LYS A 81 15.34 4.28 0.07
N ILE A 82 14.33 3.52 0.51
CA ILE A 82 14.49 2.19 1.11
C ILE A 82 15.15 1.20 0.13
N PHE A 83 14.92 1.37 -1.17
CA PHE A 83 15.50 0.55 -2.25
C PHE A 83 16.73 1.19 -2.95
N HIS A 84 17.20 2.35 -2.48
CA HIS A 84 18.27 3.14 -3.14
C HIS A 84 17.99 3.48 -4.62
N LEU A 85 16.75 3.81 -4.96
CA LEU A 85 16.37 4.21 -6.30
C LEU A 85 16.71 5.69 -6.50
N THR A 86 17.79 5.95 -7.24
CA THR A 86 18.26 7.31 -7.56
C THR A 86 17.88 7.76 -8.97
N GLU A 87 17.39 6.81 -9.79
CA GLU A 87 16.93 7.07 -11.14
C GLU A 87 15.52 7.65 -11.12
N ARG A 88 15.27 8.58 -12.04
CA ARG A 88 13.92 9.12 -12.24
C ARG A 88 13.12 8.19 -13.13
N ALA A 89 11.81 8.13 -12.88
CA ALA A 89 10.92 7.44 -13.81
C ALA A 89 10.96 8.15 -15.17
N THR A 90 11.07 7.35 -16.23
CA THR A 90 11.05 7.82 -17.62
C THR A 90 9.78 7.29 -18.29
N GLY A 91 9.47 7.79 -19.48
CA GLY A 91 8.28 7.36 -20.20
C GLY A 91 8.46 7.44 -21.71
N SER A 92 7.48 6.88 -22.39
CA SER A 92 7.31 6.94 -23.84
C SER A 92 5.91 7.49 -24.16
N GLU A 93 5.53 7.51 -25.43
CA GLU A 93 4.16 7.85 -25.83
C GLU A 93 3.11 6.85 -25.30
N GLU A 94 3.52 5.62 -24.97
CA GLU A 94 2.65 4.53 -24.51
C GLU A 94 2.42 4.54 -22.98
N GLY A 95 3.27 5.26 -22.23
CA GLY A 95 3.15 5.34 -20.78
C GLY A 95 4.48 5.57 -20.05
N ILE A 96 4.44 5.43 -18.73
CA ILE A 96 5.58 5.61 -17.82
C ILE A 96 6.20 4.24 -17.50
N PHE A 97 7.52 4.14 -17.53
CA PHE A 97 8.24 2.95 -17.06
C PHE A 97 8.44 3.01 -15.55
N PRO A 98 8.11 1.95 -14.79
CA PRO A 98 8.45 1.88 -13.38
C PRO A 98 9.96 1.74 -13.20
N VAL A 99 10.49 2.29 -12.11
CA VAL A 99 11.90 2.14 -11.75
C VAL A 99 12.06 0.76 -11.09
N GLN A 100 13.09 0.02 -11.46
CA GLN A 100 13.32 -1.33 -10.92
C GLN A 100 14.40 -1.30 -9.83
N SER A 101 14.14 -2.00 -8.73
CA SER A 101 15.15 -2.28 -7.71
C SER A 101 16.22 -3.24 -8.21
N LYS A 102 17.29 -3.45 -7.44
CA LYS A 102 18.40 -4.31 -7.85
C LYS A 102 17.98 -5.77 -7.99
N LEU A 103 17.01 -6.23 -7.21
CA LEU A 103 16.43 -7.58 -7.34
C LEU A 103 15.16 -7.63 -8.22
N GLY A 104 14.79 -6.51 -8.86
CA GLY A 104 13.72 -6.47 -9.87
C GLY A 104 12.32 -6.19 -9.34
N THR A 105 12.17 -5.68 -8.12
CA THR A 105 10.88 -5.13 -7.66
C THR A 105 10.61 -3.84 -8.42
N LYS A 106 9.46 -3.74 -9.09
CA LYS A 106 9.06 -2.53 -9.83
C LYS A 106 8.51 -1.50 -8.85
N VAL A 107 8.90 -0.24 -8.96
CA VAL A 107 8.48 0.82 -8.03
C VAL A 107 8.02 2.04 -8.81
N MET A 108 6.87 2.58 -8.40
CA MET A 108 6.44 3.93 -8.76
C MET A 108 6.13 4.73 -7.51
N SER A 109 6.62 5.97 -7.47
CA SER A 109 6.39 6.94 -6.40
C SER A 109 6.40 8.33 -7.02
N ILE A 110 5.65 9.27 -6.46
CA ILE A 110 5.72 10.68 -6.85
C ILE A 110 7.15 11.23 -6.68
N ASN A 111 7.91 10.74 -5.70
CA ASN A 111 9.27 11.21 -5.46
C ASN A 111 10.22 10.89 -6.62
N LEU A 112 9.91 9.87 -7.44
CA LEU A 112 10.69 9.55 -8.64
C LEU A 112 10.44 10.52 -9.81
N LEU A 113 9.43 11.38 -9.70
CA LEU A 113 9.08 12.39 -10.70
C LEU A 113 9.51 13.81 -10.28
N LEU A 114 9.82 14.02 -8.99
CA LEU A 114 10.21 15.33 -8.48
C LEU A 114 11.69 15.62 -8.83
N PRO A 115 12.00 16.85 -9.26
CA PRO A 115 13.38 17.21 -9.58
C PRO A 115 14.28 17.31 -8.34
N ASP A 116 13.72 17.64 -7.18
CA ASP A 116 14.40 17.71 -5.89
C ASP A 116 13.51 17.10 -4.80
N GLU A 117 14.00 16.05 -4.14
CA GLU A 117 13.29 15.36 -3.05
C GLU A 117 13.25 16.16 -1.74
N THR A 118 14.07 17.21 -1.63
CA THR A 118 14.16 18.06 -0.44
C THR A 118 13.20 19.25 -0.50
N GLU A 119 12.60 19.52 -1.67
CA GLU A 119 11.61 20.58 -1.80
C GLU A 119 10.27 20.15 -1.16
N PRO A 120 9.74 20.94 -0.21
CA PRO A 120 8.48 20.61 0.43
C PRO A 120 7.33 20.81 -0.57
N VAL A 121 6.83 19.73 -1.17
CA VAL A 121 5.67 19.82 -2.05
C VAL A 121 4.39 19.64 -1.24
N VAL A 122 3.56 20.70 -1.20
CA VAL A 122 2.29 20.68 -0.47
C VAL A 122 1.19 20.10 -1.36
N TRP A 123 1.00 18.78 -1.31
CA TRP A 123 -0.07 18.11 -2.04
C TRP A 123 -1.35 18.04 -1.20
N ARG A 124 -2.50 18.27 -1.84
CA ARG A 124 -3.82 18.05 -1.22
C ARG A 124 -4.25 16.60 -1.47
N GLY A 125 -4.95 16.00 -0.51
CA GLY A 125 -5.40 14.59 -0.57
C GLY A 125 -6.00 14.16 -1.92
N PRO A 126 -6.96 14.89 -2.51
CA PRO A 126 -7.53 14.54 -3.81
C PRO A 126 -6.51 14.50 -4.95
N VAL A 127 -5.49 15.37 -4.91
CA VAL A 127 -4.42 15.39 -5.93
C VAL A 127 -3.56 14.13 -5.81
N ILE A 128 -3.28 13.70 -4.57
CA ILE A 128 -2.54 12.46 -4.30
C ILE A 128 -3.33 11.24 -4.78
N GLY A 129 -4.61 11.15 -4.41
CA GLY A 129 -5.48 10.03 -4.84
C GLY A 129 -5.60 9.94 -6.36
N ASN A 130 -5.70 11.10 -7.04
CA ASN A 130 -5.70 11.15 -8.50
C ASN A 130 -4.37 10.73 -9.11
N ALA A 131 -3.24 11.15 -8.53
CA ALA A 131 -1.92 10.76 -9.01
C ALA A 131 -1.68 9.25 -8.87
N VAL A 132 -2.11 8.63 -7.76
CA VAL A 132 -2.06 7.17 -7.57
C VAL A 132 -2.93 6.46 -8.61
N THR A 133 -4.14 6.97 -8.84
CA THR A 133 -5.04 6.46 -9.88
C THR A 133 -4.44 6.63 -11.28
N GLN A 134 -3.71 7.71 -11.53
CA GLN A 134 -3.01 7.93 -12.78
C GLN A 134 -1.82 6.97 -12.95
N PHE A 135 -1.06 6.67 -11.90
CA PHE A 135 0.00 5.69 -11.96
C PHE A 135 -0.51 4.28 -12.26
N TRP A 136 -1.72 3.94 -11.82
CA TRP A 136 -2.35 2.69 -12.22
C TRP A 136 -2.62 2.62 -13.74
N SER A 137 -3.10 3.71 -14.33
CA SER A 137 -3.49 3.78 -15.75
C SER A 137 -2.33 4.05 -16.71
N ASP A 138 -1.32 4.80 -16.28
CA ASP A 138 -0.27 5.33 -17.16
C ASP A 138 1.04 4.56 -17.04
N VAL A 139 1.28 3.84 -15.93
CA VAL A 139 2.52 3.09 -15.76
C VAL A 139 2.40 1.72 -16.44
N MET A 140 3.39 1.40 -17.25
CA MET A 140 3.54 0.10 -17.89
C MET A 140 4.19 -0.88 -16.91
N TRP A 141 3.39 -1.43 -16.00
CA TRP A 141 3.83 -2.40 -14.99
C TRP A 141 4.27 -3.73 -15.59
N GLY A 142 3.80 -4.09 -16.80
CA GLY A 142 4.02 -5.44 -17.35
C GLY A 142 3.26 -6.50 -16.55
N ASP A 143 3.74 -7.74 -16.59
CA ASP A 143 3.23 -8.80 -15.73
C ASP A 143 3.67 -8.57 -14.28
N VAL A 144 2.72 -8.56 -13.35
CA VAL A 144 2.94 -8.44 -11.90
C VAL A 144 2.04 -9.45 -11.19
N ASP A 145 2.63 -10.35 -10.41
CA ASP A 145 1.86 -11.28 -9.59
C ASP A 145 1.29 -10.58 -8.35
N PHE A 146 2.11 -9.75 -7.68
CA PHE A 146 1.71 -9.03 -6.46
C PHE A 146 2.15 -7.56 -6.50
N MET A 147 1.18 -6.66 -6.53
CA MET A 147 1.38 -5.23 -6.32
C MET A 147 1.02 -4.87 -4.88
N PHE A 148 1.95 -4.23 -4.19
CA PHE A 148 1.72 -3.66 -2.86
C PHE A 148 1.53 -2.15 -2.96
N VAL A 149 0.42 -1.65 -2.45
CA VAL A 149 0.13 -0.21 -2.44
C VAL A 149 0.43 0.36 -1.06
N ASP A 150 1.47 1.20 -0.96
CA ASP A 150 1.85 1.85 0.30
C ASP A 150 0.96 3.06 0.56
N MET A 151 -0.14 2.87 1.29
CA MET A 151 -1.14 3.93 1.48
C MET A 151 -0.62 5.02 2.42
N PRO A 152 -1.03 6.29 2.30
CA PRO A 152 -0.69 7.29 3.32
C PRO A 152 -1.35 6.94 4.67
N PRO A 153 -0.83 7.47 5.79
CA PRO A 153 -1.34 7.13 7.11
C PRO A 153 -2.77 7.64 7.34
N GLY A 154 -3.55 6.87 8.09
CA GLY A 154 -4.91 7.19 8.49
C GLY A 154 -5.98 6.65 7.56
N THR A 155 -7.21 7.12 7.74
CA THR A 155 -8.39 6.73 6.95
C THR A 155 -8.96 7.96 6.21
N GLY A 156 -8.06 8.75 5.63
CA GLY A 156 -8.40 9.98 4.90
C GLY A 156 -8.92 9.72 3.49
N ASP A 157 -8.91 10.77 2.66
CA ASP A 157 -9.46 10.69 1.30
C ASP A 157 -8.66 9.77 0.37
N VAL A 158 -7.33 9.68 0.52
CA VAL A 158 -6.48 8.91 -0.41
C VAL A 158 -6.75 7.40 -0.34
N PRO A 159 -6.72 6.72 0.82
CA PRO A 159 -7.08 5.30 0.87
C PRO A 159 -8.49 5.02 0.33
N LEU A 160 -9.43 5.94 0.55
CA LEU A 160 -10.79 5.81 0.02
C LEU A 160 -10.81 5.90 -1.52
N THR A 161 -10.11 6.87 -2.10
CA THR A 161 -9.97 6.98 -3.55
C THR A 161 -9.33 5.73 -4.13
N VAL A 162 -8.25 5.23 -3.53
CA VAL A 162 -7.59 4.01 -4.02
C VAL A 162 -8.50 2.79 -3.96
N PHE A 163 -9.29 2.62 -2.88
CA PHE A 163 -10.26 1.51 -2.81
C PHE A 163 -11.42 1.65 -3.80
N GLN A 164 -11.69 2.87 -4.28
CA GLN A 164 -12.69 3.12 -5.31
C GLN A 164 -12.12 2.89 -6.72
N SER A 165 -10.85 3.23 -6.93
CA SER A 165 -10.25 3.30 -8.26
C SER A 165 -9.36 2.12 -8.63
N LEU A 166 -8.81 1.37 -7.66
CA LEU A 166 -7.97 0.20 -7.93
C LEU A 166 -8.69 -1.09 -7.52
N PRO A 167 -8.44 -2.21 -8.22
CA PRO A 167 -9.04 -3.51 -7.90
C PRO A 167 -8.32 -4.17 -6.70
N VAL A 168 -8.48 -3.59 -5.51
CA VAL A 168 -7.80 -4.07 -4.29
C VAL A 168 -8.38 -5.41 -3.82
N ASP A 169 -7.58 -6.47 -3.87
CA ASP A 169 -7.95 -7.83 -3.45
C ASP A 169 -8.01 -7.99 -1.93
N GLY A 170 -7.25 -7.17 -1.21
CA GLY A 170 -7.28 -7.17 0.24
C GLY A 170 -6.32 -6.15 0.85
N ILE A 171 -6.47 -5.92 2.16
CA ILE A 171 -5.62 -5.01 2.90
C ILE A 171 -4.95 -5.65 4.10
N ILE A 172 -3.73 -5.20 4.39
CA ILE A 172 -2.99 -5.52 5.60
C ILE A 172 -2.89 -4.26 6.45
N VAL A 173 -3.29 -4.36 7.72
CA VAL A 173 -3.24 -3.24 8.67
C VAL A 173 -1.94 -3.29 9.47
N VAL A 174 -1.13 -2.25 9.39
CA VAL A 174 0.11 -2.11 10.17
C VAL A 174 -0.12 -1.21 11.38
N THR A 175 0.30 -1.68 12.55
CA THR A 175 0.16 -0.98 13.85
C THR A 175 1.43 -1.15 14.69
N SER A 176 1.51 -0.43 15.81
CA SER A 176 2.56 -0.60 16.83
C SER A 176 1.98 -0.73 18.24
N PRO A 177 2.70 -1.27 19.24
CA PRO A 177 2.20 -1.35 20.62
C PRO A 177 1.89 0.02 21.26
N GLN A 178 2.53 1.09 20.78
CA GLN A 178 2.28 2.46 21.23
C GLN A 178 0.89 2.99 20.83
N ASP A 179 0.24 2.33 19.88
CA ASP A 179 -1.04 2.78 19.37
C ASP A 179 -2.20 2.46 20.30
N LEU A 180 -3.26 3.24 20.17
CA LEU A 180 -4.60 2.77 20.55
C LEU A 180 -5.03 1.73 19.50
N VAL A 181 -4.38 0.55 19.51
CA VAL A 181 -4.46 -0.48 18.48
C VAL A 181 -5.91 -0.82 18.15
N SER A 182 -6.75 -1.01 19.17
CA SER A 182 -8.19 -1.28 19.04
C SER A 182 -8.96 -0.20 18.27
N MET A 183 -8.56 1.06 18.41
CA MET A 183 -9.18 2.18 17.67
C MET A 183 -8.72 2.18 16.20
N ILE A 184 -7.42 1.98 15.96
CA ILE A 184 -6.84 1.98 14.62
C ILE A 184 -7.40 0.84 13.78
N VAL A 185 -7.33 -0.39 14.32
CA VAL A 185 -7.92 -1.58 13.68
C VAL A 185 -9.40 -1.35 13.43
N GLY A 186 -10.14 -0.82 14.42
CA GLY A 186 -11.56 -0.52 14.25
C GLY A 186 -11.88 0.50 13.15
N LYS A 187 -11.03 1.51 12.93
CA LYS A 187 -11.19 2.47 11.84
C LYS A 187 -10.92 1.83 10.48
N ALA A 188 -9.83 1.06 10.37
CA ALA A 188 -9.50 0.32 9.15
C ALA A 188 -10.63 -0.67 8.78
N VAL A 189 -11.16 -1.40 9.76
CA VAL A 189 -12.28 -2.33 9.58
C VAL A 189 -13.51 -1.63 9.02
N LYS A 190 -13.93 -0.52 9.63
CA LYS A 190 -15.10 0.23 9.16
C LYS A 190 -14.91 0.80 7.75
N MET A 191 -13.70 1.21 7.40
CA MET A 191 -13.39 1.73 6.07
C MET A 191 -13.44 0.61 5.02
N ALA A 192 -12.77 -0.52 5.30
CA ALA A 192 -12.75 -1.68 4.41
C ALA A 192 -14.16 -2.25 4.18
N GLN A 193 -14.98 -2.35 5.23
CA GLN A 193 -16.39 -2.78 5.13
C GLN A 193 -17.24 -1.87 4.24
N LYS A 194 -17.07 -0.54 4.35
CA LYS A 194 -17.78 0.42 3.49
C LYS A 194 -17.42 0.27 2.02
N MET A 195 -16.20 -0.19 1.75
CA MET A 195 -15.65 -0.36 0.40
C MET A 195 -15.73 -1.80 -0.10
N ASN A 196 -16.28 -2.72 0.70
CA ASN A 196 -16.31 -4.14 0.41
C ASN A 196 -14.92 -4.75 0.09
N VAL A 197 -13.88 -4.26 0.77
CA VAL A 197 -12.50 -4.74 0.61
C VAL A 197 -12.17 -5.74 1.74
N PRO A 198 -11.66 -6.94 1.43
CA PRO A 198 -11.24 -7.91 2.43
C PRO A 198 -10.07 -7.40 3.28
N ILE A 199 -10.08 -7.72 4.58
CA ILE A 199 -8.94 -7.45 5.46
C ILE A 199 -8.23 -8.78 5.68
N LEU A 200 -7.00 -8.87 5.20
CA LEU A 200 -6.20 -10.09 5.26
C LEU A 200 -5.67 -10.35 6.67
N GLY A 201 -5.41 -9.27 7.43
CA GLY A 201 -5.04 -9.35 8.83
C GLY A 201 -4.26 -8.13 9.31
N VAL A 202 -3.64 -8.28 10.49
CA VAL A 202 -2.92 -7.22 11.19
C VAL A 202 -1.47 -7.60 11.40
N VAL A 203 -0.55 -6.68 11.08
CA VAL A 203 0.87 -6.77 11.40
C VAL A 203 1.19 -5.76 12.49
N GLU A 204 1.72 -6.24 13.62
CA GLU A 204 2.26 -5.37 14.66
C GLU A 204 3.76 -5.22 14.48
N ASN A 205 4.20 -4.01 14.17
CA ASN A 205 5.60 -3.66 14.09
C ASN A 205 6.10 -3.10 15.42
N TYR A 206 7.40 -3.18 15.67
CA TYR A 206 8.05 -2.76 16.92
C TYR A 206 7.48 -3.46 18.15
N SER A 207 7.07 -4.71 18.00
CA SER A 207 6.39 -5.50 19.03
C SER A 207 7.30 -5.76 20.24
N TYR A 208 8.58 -6.06 19.98
CA TYR A 208 9.57 -6.32 21.02
C TYR A 208 10.99 -5.99 20.51
N LEU A 209 11.95 -5.90 21.43
CA LEU A 209 13.38 -5.95 21.12
C LEU A 209 13.94 -7.28 21.64
N ALA A 210 14.60 -8.06 20.79
CA ALA A 210 15.34 -9.22 21.26
C ALA A 210 16.65 -8.75 21.91
N CYS A 211 16.86 -9.09 23.19
CA CYS A 211 18.10 -8.77 23.89
C CYS A 211 19.28 -9.46 23.19
N PRO A 212 20.30 -8.73 22.70
CA PRO A 212 21.39 -9.32 21.94
C PRO A 212 22.23 -10.31 22.76
N ASP A 213 22.26 -10.16 24.09
CA ASP A 213 23.08 -11.02 24.96
C ASP A 213 22.37 -12.29 25.42
N CYS A 214 21.02 -12.28 25.52
CA CYS A 214 20.28 -13.39 26.14
C CYS A 214 18.99 -13.81 25.41
N GLY A 215 18.63 -13.16 24.30
CA GLY A 215 17.45 -13.49 23.48
C GLY A 215 16.10 -13.17 24.12
N LYS A 216 16.06 -12.65 25.36
CA LYS A 216 14.79 -12.24 25.99
C LYS A 216 14.12 -11.13 25.20
N HIS A 217 12.82 -11.26 25.00
CA HIS A 217 12.01 -10.21 24.40
C HIS A 217 11.76 -9.11 25.42
N ILE A 218 12.01 -7.87 25.00
CA ILE A 218 11.79 -6.66 25.79
C ILE A 218 10.66 -5.88 25.11
N SER A 219 9.54 -5.73 25.81
CA SER A 219 8.37 -4.95 25.38
C SER A 219 8.65 -3.44 25.52
N VAL A 220 9.51 -2.89 24.64
CA VAL A 220 10.01 -1.49 24.75
C VAL A 220 8.89 -0.46 24.84
N PHE A 221 7.77 -0.71 24.14
CA PHE A 221 6.63 0.19 24.07
C PHE A 221 5.43 -0.25 24.90
N GLY A 222 5.64 -1.21 25.82
CA GLY A 222 4.56 -1.86 26.57
C GLY A 222 4.14 -3.19 25.94
N GLU A 223 3.33 -3.93 26.68
CA GLU A 223 2.82 -5.22 26.23
C GLU A 223 1.94 -5.07 24.99
N SER A 224 2.02 -6.06 24.11
CA SER A 224 1.20 -6.10 22.91
C SER A 224 -0.25 -6.41 23.25
N HIS A 225 -1.16 -5.67 22.61
CA HIS A 225 -2.61 -5.90 22.69
C HIS A 225 -3.23 -6.17 21.31
N VAL A 226 -2.41 -6.51 20.31
CA VAL A 226 -2.87 -6.69 18.93
C VAL A 226 -3.78 -7.91 18.79
N GLU A 227 -3.54 -8.99 19.51
CA GLU A 227 -4.41 -10.18 19.50
C GLU A 227 -5.82 -9.83 19.97
N GLU A 228 -5.94 -9.19 21.14
CA GLU A 228 -7.23 -8.78 21.70
C GLU A 228 -7.99 -7.84 20.75
N ALA A 229 -7.26 -6.91 20.13
CA ALA A 229 -7.82 -5.96 19.17
C ALA A 229 -8.28 -6.64 17.87
N ALA A 230 -7.50 -7.59 17.35
CA ALA A 230 -7.80 -8.31 16.11
C ALA A 230 -8.94 -9.32 16.30
N GLU A 231 -8.95 -10.05 17.41
CA GLU A 231 -10.00 -11.02 17.78
C GLU A 231 -11.38 -10.36 17.83
N LYS A 232 -11.46 -9.14 18.37
CA LYS A 232 -12.71 -8.36 18.42
C LYS A 232 -13.38 -8.15 17.05
N TYR A 233 -12.58 -8.15 15.98
CA TYR A 233 -13.07 -8.00 14.61
C TYR A 233 -12.93 -9.29 13.78
N GLY A 234 -12.55 -10.41 14.40
CA GLY A 234 -12.36 -11.70 13.73
C GLY A 234 -11.20 -11.70 12.72
N LEU A 235 -10.16 -10.88 12.96
CA LEU A 235 -9.00 -10.77 12.08
C LEU A 235 -7.82 -11.59 12.62
N PRO A 236 -7.02 -12.22 11.75
CA PRO A 236 -5.78 -12.85 12.18
C PRO A 236 -4.68 -11.80 12.42
N VAL A 237 -3.82 -12.07 13.40
CA VAL A 237 -2.52 -11.41 13.53
C VAL A 237 -1.54 -12.14 12.62
N LEU A 238 -1.05 -11.46 11.59
CA LEU A 238 -0.20 -12.03 10.56
C LEU A 238 1.26 -12.12 10.98
N ALA A 239 1.73 -11.12 11.73
CA ALA A 239 3.10 -11.06 12.21
C ALA A 239 3.27 -10.07 13.37
N LYS A 240 4.32 -10.32 14.17
CA LYS A 240 4.84 -9.43 15.21
C LYS A 240 6.32 -9.19 14.96
N LEU A 241 6.66 -8.04 14.40
CA LEU A 241 8.04 -7.73 14.01
C LEU A 241 8.80 -7.13 15.19
N PRO A 242 10.06 -7.51 15.40
CA PRO A 242 10.92 -6.90 16.39
C PRO A 242 11.39 -5.50 15.95
N ILE A 243 11.92 -4.75 16.90
CA ILE A 243 12.81 -3.63 16.64
C ILE A 243 14.18 -4.23 16.30
N ASP A 244 14.57 -4.17 15.02
CA ASP A 244 15.84 -4.69 14.55
C ASP A 244 16.74 -3.56 13.99
N PRO A 245 17.88 -3.26 14.66
CA PRO A 245 18.83 -2.27 14.18
C PRO A 245 19.44 -2.58 12.80
N ALA A 246 19.59 -3.86 12.43
CA ALA A 246 20.14 -4.25 11.14
C ALA A 246 19.14 -3.93 10.02
N VAL A 247 17.85 -4.16 10.24
CA VAL A 247 16.79 -3.76 9.29
C VAL A 247 16.73 -2.25 9.14
N ALA A 248 16.82 -1.51 10.25
CA ALA A 248 16.87 -0.05 10.20
C ALA A 248 18.09 0.47 9.40
N ALA A 249 19.27 -0.09 9.65
CA ALA A 249 20.50 0.26 8.92
C ALA A 249 20.41 -0.12 7.43
N ALA A 250 19.78 -1.26 7.10
CA ALA A 250 19.52 -1.66 5.72
C ALA A 250 18.59 -0.66 5.00
N CYS A 251 17.52 -0.20 5.66
CA CYS A 251 16.67 0.86 5.10
C CYS A 251 17.42 2.17 4.87
N ASP A 252 18.19 2.64 5.86
CA ASP A 252 18.91 3.92 5.75
C ASP A 252 19.99 3.90 4.67
N SER A 253 20.58 2.72 4.41
CA SER A 253 21.56 2.51 3.35
C SER A 253 20.93 2.12 2.01
N GLY A 254 19.60 1.99 1.93
CA GLY A 254 18.86 1.61 0.73
C GLY A 254 19.16 0.17 0.28
N MET A 255 19.46 -0.71 1.24
CA MET A 255 19.80 -2.12 1.05
C MET A 255 18.75 -3.04 1.67
N ILE A 256 17.47 -2.63 1.73
CA ILE A 256 16.41 -3.48 2.29
C ILE A 256 16.37 -4.85 1.63
N GLU A 257 16.69 -4.93 0.33
CA GLU A 257 16.68 -6.18 -0.44
C GLU A 257 17.60 -7.26 0.14
N LEU A 258 18.54 -6.89 1.03
CA LEU A 258 19.49 -7.77 1.70
C LEU A 258 19.10 -8.11 3.15
N PHE A 259 17.94 -7.66 3.64
CA PHE A 259 17.53 -7.96 5.02
C PHE A 259 17.40 -9.47 5.24
N ASP A 260 17.70 -9.91 6.46
CA ASP A 260 17.52 -11.29 6.89
C ASP A 260 16.53 -11.34 8.05
N GLY A 261 15.51 -12.19 7.94
CA GLY A 261 14.39 -12.25 8.87
C GLY A 261 13.22 -13.05 8.32
N ASP A 262 12.61 -13.87 9.18
CA ASP A 262 11.54 -14.83 8.87
C ASP A 262 10.16 -14.38 9.41
N TRP A 263 10.09 -13.22 10.05
CA TRP A 263 8.90 -12.75 10.77
C TRP A 263 7.63 -12.61 9.92
N LEU A 264 7.80 -12.44 8.60
CA LEU A 264 6.70 -12.28 7.64
C LEU A 264 6.45 -13.53 6.78
N ASP A 265 7.16 -14.64 7.01
CA ASP A 265 7.02 -15.85 6.19
C ASP A 265 5.60 -16.40 6.20
N GLY A 266 4.93 -16.41 7.36
CA GLY A 266 3.52 -16.80 7.45
C GLY A 266 2.58 -15.86 6.70
N THR A 267 2.95 -14.57 6.56
CA THR A 267 2.19 -13.62 5.74
C THR A 267 2.40 -13.90 4.26
N VAL A 268 3.63 -14.19 3.84
CA VAL A 268 3.98 -14.57 2.46
C VAL A 268 3.22 -15.84 2.04
N GLU A 269 3.24 -16.89 2.86
CA GLU A 269 2.51 -18.14 2.59
C GLU A 269 0.98 -17.96 2.51
N MET A 270 0.44 -16.97 3.22
CA MET A 270 -0.98 -16.60 3.12
C MET A 270 -1.26 -15.90 1.79
N LEU A 271 -0.39 -14.96 1.38
CA LEU A 271 -0.53 -14.25 0.11
C LEU A 271 -0.45 -15.18 -1.10
N GLU A 272 0.43 -16.20 -1.06
CA GLU A 272 0.53 -17.22 -2.13
C GLU A 272 -0.78 -18.02 -2.35
N LYS A 273 -1.70 -18.01 -1.38
CA LYS A 273 -2.98 -18.75 -1.43
C LYS A 273 -4.17 -17.91 -1.90
N LEU A 274 -3.99 -16.60 -2.12
CA LEU A 274 -5.02 -15.69 -2.62
C LEU A 274 -5.27 -15.89 -4.12
#